data_AF-A0AAP5N2W9-F1
#
_entry.id   AF-A0AAP5N2W9-F1
#
_cell.length_a   1.000
_cell.length_b   1.000
_cell.length_c   1.000
_cell.angle_alpha   90.00
_cell.angle_beta   90.00
_cell.angle_gamma   90.00
#
_symmetry.space_group_name_H-M   'P 1'
#
loop_
_entity.id
_entity.type
_entity.pdbx_description
1 polymer ?
#
loop_
_entity_poly.entity_id
_entity_poly.type
_entity_poly.pdbx_seq_one_letter_code
_entity_poly.pdbx_strand_id
1 'polypeptide(L)'
;METFITLVKEAKQNNRHAMQLIINRFKPKLDSSLTQTSSQEREDLKQEVSLRIIEAIYRYDLNSTPGFWEFYESVQSKVNKEK
;
A
#
# COMPACT_ATOMS: atom_id res chain seq x y z
N MET A 1 -13.88 -10.55 -8.49
CA MET A 1 -13.26 -9.21 -8.40
C MET A 1 -12.08 -9.33 -7.44
N GLU A 2 -10.85 -9.17 -7.91
CA GLU A 2 -9.65 -9.29 -7.05
C GLU A 2 -9.55 -8.08 -6.12
N THR A 3 -9.64 -8.35 -4.82
CA THR A 3 -9.48 -7.31 -3.79
C THR A 3 -8.03 -6.85 -3.72
N PHE A 4 -7.81 -5.62 -3.23
CA PHE A 4 -6.47 -5.12 -3.03
C PHE A 4 -5.65 -6.01 -2.07
N ILE A 5 -6.28 -6.54 -1.02
CA ILE A 5 -5.64 -7.47 -0.07
C ILE A 5 -5.22 -8.77 -0.76
N THR A 6 -6.05 -9.32 -1.65
CA THR A 6 -5.69 -10.52 -2.42
C THR A 6 -4.47 -10.26 -3.31
N LEU A 7 -4.45 -9.12 -4.01
CA LEU A 7 -3.31 -8.73 -4.84
C LEU A 7 -2.03 -8.54 -4.03
N VAL A 8 -2.11 -7.91 -2.85
CA VAL A 8 -0.95 -7.73 -1.96
C VAL A 8 -0.39 -9.10 -1.53
N LYS A 9 -1.27 -10.03 -1.15
CA LYS A 9 -0.88 -11.41 -0.79
C LYS A 9 -0.15 -12.11 -1.93
N GLU A 10 -0.69 -12.06 -3.15
CA GLU A 10 -0.09 -12.70 -4.31
C GLU A 10 1.22 -12.03 -4.73
N ALA A 11 1.28 -10.70 -4.72
CA ALA A 11 2.48 -9.94 -5.05
C ALA A 11 3.64 -10.28 -4.12
N LYS A 12 3.36 -10.46 -2.81
CA LYS A 12 4.34 -10.94 -1.82
C LYS A 12 4.84 -12.37 -2.09
N GLN A 13 4.08 -13.19 -2.82
CA GLN A 13 4.47 -14.53 -3.27
C GLN A 13 5.20 -14.50 -4.62
N ASN A 14 5.80 -13.37 -5.00
CA ASN A 14 6.49 -13.14 -6.26
C ASN A 14 5.60 -13.22 -7.51
N ASN A 15 4.28 -13.08 -7.38
CA ASN A 15 3.40 -12.91 -8.53
C ASN A 15 3.59 -11.52 -9.16
N ARG A 16 4.37 -11.48 -10.25
CA ARG A 16 4.65 -10.24 -11.00
C ARG A 16 3.40 -9.61 -11.60
N HIS A 17 2.41 -10.41 -11.99
CA HIS A 17 1.16 -9.90 -12.55
C HIS A 17 0.36 -9.15 -11.48
N ALA A 18 0.27 -9.71 -10.26
CA ALA A 18 -0.39 -9.05 -9.14
C ALA A 18 0.30 -7.72 -8.77
N MET A 19 1.63 -7.70 -8.74
CA MET A 19 2.39 -6.45 -8.50
C MET A 19 2.13 -5.41 -9.59
N GLN A 20 2.12 -5.82 -10.87
CA GLN A 20 1.84 -4.91 -11.98
C GLN A 20 0.42 -4.34 -11.91
N LEU A 21 -0.58 -5.15 -11.53
CA LEU A 21 -1.95 -4.70 -11.32
C LEU A 21 -2.03 -3.66 -10.20
N ILE A 22 -1.30 -3.86 -9.09
CA ILE A 22 -1.21 -2.88 -8.00
C ILE A 22 -0.67 -1.55 -8.52
N ILE A 23 0.48 -1.56 -9.20
CA ILE A 23 1.11 -0.34 -9.76
C ILE A 23 0.16 0.36 -10.73
N ASN A 24 -0.50 -0.40 -11.61
CA ASN A 24 -1.47 0.13 -12.57
C ASN A 24 -2.67 0.78 -11.88
N ARG A 25 -3.14 0.23 -10.76
CA ARG A 25 -4.23 0.84 -9.96
C ARG A 25 -3.81 2.18 -9.32
N PHE A 26 -2.54 2.36 -8.98
CA PHE A 26 -2.01 3.63 -8.45
C PHE A 26 -1.68 4.66 -9.53
N LYS A 27 -1.48 4.21 -10.78
CA LYS A 27 -1.07 5.07 -11.91
C LYS A 27 -1.92 6.34 -12.08
N PRO A 28 -3.26 6.32 -12.02
CA PRO A 28 -4.06 7.54 -12.20
C PRO A 28 -3.74 8.63 -11.16
N LYS A 29 -3.58 8.22 -9.90
CA LYS A 29 -3.25 9.15 -8.82
C LYS A 29 -1.81 9.64 -8.95
N LEU A 30 -0.88 8.76 -9.30
CA LEU A 30 0.53 9.09 -9.53
C LEU A 30 0.66 10.12 -10.65
N ASP A 31 0.11 9.83 -11.83
CA ASP A 31 0.18 10.70 -13.00
C ASP A 31 -0.42 12.09 -12.70
N SER A 32 -1.54 12.15 -11.97
CA SER A 32 -2.13 13.44 -11.55
C SER A 32 -1.22 14.25 -10.63
N SER A 33 -0.48 13.59 -9.73
CA SER A 33 0.34 14.25 -8.72
C SER A 33 1.66 14.76 -9.30
N LEU A 34 2.18 14.09 -10.33
CA LEU A 34 3.43 14.44 -11.00
C LEU A 34 3.30 15.59 -12.02
N THR A 35 2.08 16.11 -12.23
CA THR A 35 1.85 17.30 -13.08
C THR A 35 2.58 18.54 -12.58
N GLN A 36 2.89 18.58 -11.28
CA GLN A 36 3.62 19.67 -10.62
C GLN A 36 5.16 19.56 -10.79
N THR A 37 5.65 18.48 -11.40
CA THR A 37 7.08 18.24 -11.66
C THR A 37 7.43 18.65 -13.09
N SER A 38 8.68 19.09 -13.29
CA SER A 38 9.24 19.39 -14.61
C SER A 38 9.11 18.19 -15.54
N SER A 39 8.91 18.43 -16.84
CA SER A 39 8.75 17.35 -17.81
C SER A 39 10.00 16.47 -17.91
N GLN A 40 11.19 17.03 -17.69
CA GLN A 40 12.45 16.28 -17.72
C GLN A 40 12.54 15.27 -16.57
N GLU A 41 12.09 15.63 -15.37
CA GLU A 41 12.23 14.78 -14.17
C GLU A 41 11.02 13.86 -13.94
N ARG A 42 9.91 14.08 -14.65
CA ARG A 42 8.63 13.42 -14.40
C ARG A 42 8.70 11.90 -14.53
N GLU A 43 9.36 11.39 -15.55
CA GLU A 43 9.47 9.93 -15.77
C GLU A 43 10.40 9.26 -14.76
N ASP A 44 11.49 9.91 -14.37
CA ASP A 44 12.38 9.40 -13.33
C ASP A 44 11.67 9.37 -11.97
N LEU A 45 10.97 10.44 -11.61
CA LEU A 45 10.19 10.51 -10.38
C LEU A 45 9.06 9.48 -10.38
N LYS A 46 8.42 9.23 -11.53
CA LYS A 46 7.42 8.18 -11.69
C LYS A 46 7.99 6.79 -11.40
N GLN A 47 9.18 6.50 -11.91
CA GLN A 47 9.86 5.23 -11.66
C GLN A 47 10.23 5.08 -10.18
N GLU A 48 10.79 6.12 -9.57
CA GLU A 48 11.14 6.12 -8.14
C GLU A 48 9.91 5.88 -7.27
N VAL A 49 8.80 6.59 -7.51
CA VAL A 49 7.56 6.38 -6.73
C VAL A 49 7.00 4.98 -6.95
N SER A 50 7.11 4.44 -8.17
CA SER A 50 6.69 3.05 -8.46
C SER A 50 7.55 2.04 -7.68
N LEU A 51 8.86 2.27 -7.55
CA LEU A 51 9.75 1.49 -6.71
C LEU A 51 9.34 1.55 -5.24
N ARG A 52 9.02 2.76 -4.72
CA ARG A 52 8.54 2.91 -3.34
C ARG A 52 7.23 2.19 -3.06
N ILE A 53 6.33 2.13 -4.04
CA ILE A 53 5.10 1.32 -3.93
C ILE A 53 5.47 -0.16 -3.78
N ILE A 54 6.35 -0.68 -4.64
CA ILE A 54 6.83 -2.07 -4.56
C ILE A 54 7.44 -2.36 -3.19
N GLU A 55 8.33 -1.50 -2.70
CA GLU A 55 8.95 -1.62 -1.38
C GLU A 55 7.91 -1.62 -0.25
N ALA A 56 6.93 -0.72 -0.31
CA ALA A 56 5.86 -0.63 0.67
C ALA A 56 5.02 -1.92 0.70
N ILE A 57 4.69 -2.47 -0.46
CA ILE A 57 3.96 -3.75 -0.57
C ILE A 57 4.74 -4.89 0.08
N TYR A 58 6.06 -4.99 -0.14
CA TYR A 58 6.88 -6.03 0.50
C TYR A 58 7.01 -5.83 2.01
N ARG A 59 7.16 -4.59 2.47
CA ARG A 59 7.29 -4.25 3.90
C ARG A 59 5.98 -4.37 4.67
N TYR A 60 4.84 -4.21 4.01
CA TYR A 60 3.52 -4.23 4.65
C TYR A 60 3.22 -5.59 5.29
N ASP A 61 3.07 -5.64 6.61
CA ASP A 61 2.72 -6.86 7.32
C ASP A 61 1.21 -7.08 7.34
N LEU A 62 0.74 -8.07 6.58
CA LEU A 62 -0.67 -8.47 6.52
C LEU A 62 -1.18 -9.09 7.81
N ASN A 63 -0.29 -9.59 8.67
CA ASN A 63 -0.65 -10.24 9.93
C ASN A 63 -0.73 -9.24 11.10
N SER A 64 -0.27 -8.00 10.90
CA SER A 64 -0.32 -6.94 11.92
C SER A 64 -1.71 -6.34 12.12
N THR A 65 -2.68 -6.67 11.26
CA THR A 65 -4.04 -6.15 11.35
C THR A 65 -4.81 -6.93 12.41
N PRO A 66 -5.23 -6.30 13.52
CA PRO A 66 -5.94 -7.00 14.58
C PRO A 66 -7.32 -7.46 14.09
N GLY A 67 -7.75 -8.61 14.59
CA GLY A 67 -9.13 -9.05 14.48
C GLY A 67 -10.08 -8.11 15.22
N PHE A 68 -11.39 -8.23 14.97
CA PHE A 68 -12.40 -7.36 15.59
C PHE A 68 -12.30 -7.34 17.13
N TRP A 69 -12.14 -8.51 17.76
CA TRP A 69 -12.06 -8.61 19.21
C TRP A 69 -10.75 -8.06 19.78
N GLU A 70 -9.61 -8.38 19.15
CA GLU A 70 -8.30 -7.81 19.49
C GLU A 70 -8.33 -6.27 19.40
N PHE A 71 -8.98 -5.74 18.36
CA PHE A 71 -9.19 -4.31 18.22
C PHE A 71 -10.07 -3.75 19.33
N TYR A 72 -11.22 -4.38 19.62
CA TYR A 72 -12.13 -3.96 20.70
C TYR A 72 -11.42 -3.90 22.05
N GLU A 73 -10.66 -4.94 22.41
CA GLU A 73 -9.86 -4.97 23.63
C GLU A 73 -8.78 -3.88 23.66
N SER A 74 -8.12 -3.64 22.52
CA SER A 74 -7.12 -2.56 22.41
C SER A 74 -7.71 -1.17 22.64
N VAL A 75 -8.98 -0.95 22.26
CA VAL A 75 -9.68 0.32 22.49
C VAL A 75 -10.09 0.46 23.95
N GLN A 76 -10.69 -0.58 24.54
CA GLN A 76 -11.11 -0.58 25.95
C GLN A 76 -9.94 -0.38 26.92
N SER A 77 -8.81 -1.05 26.65
CA SER A 77 -7.59 -0.92 27.48
C SER A 77 -6.96 0.47 27.42
N LYS A 78 -7.15 1.24 26.34
CA LYS A 78 -6.71 2.64 26.25
C LYS A 78 -7.62 3.55 27.06
N VAL A 79 -8.95 3.38 26.94
CA VAL A 79 -9.94 4.17 27.69
C VAL A 79 -9.77 4.02 29.21
N ASN A 80 -9.43 2.82 29.69
CA ASN A 80 -9.23 2.57 31.12
C ASN A 80 -7.88 3.07 31.67
N LYS A 81 -6.89 3.39 30.82
CA LYS A 81 -5.60 3.96 31.25
C LYS A 81 -5.63 5.49 31.38
N GLU A 82 -6.66 6.13 30.84
CA GLU A 82 -6.86 7.59 30.89
C GLU A 82 -7.84 8.02 32.02
N LYS A 83 -8.29 7.07 32.85
CA LYS A 83 -9.05 7.31 34.08
C LYS A 83 -8.19 7.02 35.30
#